data_AF-A0A529Q9Q4-F1
#
_entry.id   AF-A0A529Q9Q4-F1
#
_cell.length_a   1.000
_cell.length_b   1.000
_cell.length_c   1.000
_cell.angle_alpha   90.00
_cell.angle_beta   90.00
_cell.angle_gamma   90.00
#
_symmetry.space_group_name_H-M   'P 1'
#
loop_
_entity.id
_entity.type
_entity.pdbx_description
1 polymer ?
#
loop_
_entity_poly.entity_id
_entity_poly.type
_entity_poly.pdbx_seq_one_letter_code
_entity_poly.pdbx_strand_id
1 'polypeptide(L)' 'LILTADHGNDPTWRGTDHTRERVPVIGIGPGLKGGDIGLRPTFADIGETVADHLDLAAGRHGTSFLATIGGHA' A
#
# COMPACT_ATOMS: atom_id res chain seq x y z
N LEU A 1 -9.63 6.01 -1.10
CA LEU A 1 -9.86 4.64 -0.59
C LEU A 1 -8.64 3.80 -0.90
N ILE A 2 -8.11 3.08 0.08
CA ILE A 2 -7.07 2.05 -0.10
C ILE A 2 -7.60 0.77 0.54
N LEU A 3 -7.46 -0.35 -0.16
CA LEU A 3 -7.77 -1.70 0.29
C LEU A 3 -6.46 -2.51 0.31
N THR A 4 -6.21 -3.17 1.43
CA THR A 4 -5.04 -4.03 1.63
C THR A 4 -5.32 -5.11 2.68
N ALA A 5 -4.32 -5.93 2.96
CA ALA A 5 -4.29 -6.87 4.09
C ALA A 5 -2.97 -6.68 4.84
N ASP A 6 -2.82 -7.32 5.99
CA ASP A 6 -1.60 -7.30 6.80
C ASP A 6 -0.86 -8.66 6.80
N HIS A 7 -1.53 -9.73 6.42
CA HIS A 7 -0.93 -11.05 6.23
C HIS A 7 -1.79 -11.96 5.34
N GLY A 8 -1.29 -13.18 5.09
CA GLY A 8 -2.07 -14.28 4.53
C GLY A 8 -2.70 -15.13 5.63
N ASN A 9 -3.77 -15.85 5.27
CA ASN A 9 -4.33 -16.90 6.10
C ASN A 9 -4.99 -17.94 5.17
N ASP A 10 -4.15 -18.72 4.50
CA ASP A 10 -4.58 -19.70 3.51
C ASP A 10 -5.44 -20.80 4.19
N PRO A 11 -6.73 -20.95 3.84
CA PRO A 11 -7.61 -21.94 4.47
C PRO A 11 -7.26 -23.39 4.10
N THR A 12 -6.33 -23.60 3.16
CA THR A 12 -5.78 -24.90 2.80
C THR A 12 -4.45 -25.20 3.51
N TRP A 13 -3.92 -24.24 4.28
CA TRP A 13 -2.72 -24.40 5.09
C TRP A 13 -2.91 -25.43 6.20
N ARG A 14 -1.84 -26.16 6.52
CA ARG A 14 -1.85 -27.11 7.64
C ARG A 14 -1.56 -26.37 8.94
N GLY A 15 -2.47 -26.49 9.91
CA GLY A 15 -2.35 -25.82 11.21
C GLY A 15 -3.35 -24.67 11.33
N THR A 16 -3.07 -23.73 12.24
CA THR A 16 -3.97 -22.61 12.55
C THR A 16 -3.26 -21.26 12.64
N ASP A 17 -2.00 -21.21 12.19
CA ASP A 17 -1.20 -19.99 12.16
C ASP A 17 -1.33 -19.29 10.80
N HIS A 18 -0.98 -18.00 10.76
CA HIS A 18 -0.98 -17.21 9.53
C HIS A 18 0.06 -17.69 8.52
N THR A 19 -0.15 -17.34 7.26
CA THR A 19 0.78 -17.60 6.15
C THR A 19 1.52 -16.33 5.74
N ARG A 20 2.80 -16.49 5.37
CA ARG A 20 3.64 -15.39 4.91
C ARG A 20 3.38 -15.12 3.42
N GLU A 21 2.41 -14.26 3.15
CA GLU A 21 2.00 -13.90 1.79
C GLU A 21 2.26 -12.43 1.45
N ARG A 22 2.31 -12.11 0.15
CA ARG A 22 2.21 -10.72 -0.31
C ARG A 22 0.76 -10.28 -0.19
N VAL A 23 0.54 -9.05 0.24
CA VAL A 23 -0.80 -8.46 0.38
C VAL A 23 -1.11 -7.59 -0.84
N PRO A 24 -2.38 -7.53 -1.30
CA PRO A 24 -2.76 -6.61 -2.36
C PRO A 24 -2.72 -5.17 -1.84
N VAL A 25 -2.45 -4.22 -2.73
CA VAL A 25 -2.64 -2.78 -2.46
C VAL A 25 -3.40 -2.22 -3.65
N ILE A 26 -4.67 -1.92 -3.45
CA ILE A 26 -5.58 -1.43 -4.50
C ILE A 26 -6.28 -0.19 -3.96
N GLY A 27 -6.39 0.86 -4.76
CA GLY A 27 -7.00 2.10 -4.31
C GLY A 27 -7.62 2.90 -5.43
N ILE A 28 -8.50 3.81 -5.02
CA ILE A 28 -9.09 4.85 -5.87
C ILE A 28 -9.09 6.16 -5.10
N GLY A 29 -8.82 7.26 -5.81
CA GLY A 29 -8.82 8.61 -5.26
C GLY A 29 -9.30 9.62 -6.31
N PRO A 30 -10.13 10.60 -5.93
CA PRO A 30 -10.52 11.68 -6.83
C PRO A 30 -9.28 12.41 -7.37
N GLY A 31 -9.27 12.72 -8.67
CA GLY A 31 -8.16 13.45 -9.31
C GLY A 31 -6.86 12.66 -9.48
N LEU A 32 -6.79 11.40 -9.03
CA LEU A 32 -5.63 10.55 -9.30
C LEU A 32 -5.74 9.93 -10.69
N LYS A 33 -4.65 9.97 -11.44
CA LYS A 33 -4.52 9.27 -12.72
C LYS A 33 -4.60 7.75 -12.54
N GLY A 34 -4.18 7.27 -11.37
CA GLY A 34 -3.99 5.85 -11.11
C GLY A 34 -2.80 5.29 -11.87
N GLY A 35 -2.58 3.98 -11.73
CA GLY A 35 -1.48 3.28 -12.39
C GLY A 35 -0.98 2.09 -11.58
N ASP A 36 0.01 1.41 -12.15
CA ASP A 36 0.74 0.36 -11.44
C ASP A 36 1.73 1.01 -10.45
N ILE A 37 1.65 0.61 -9.18
CA ILE A 37 2.54 1.07 -8.10
C ILE A 37 3.73 0.11 -7.88
N GLY A 38 3.78 -0.98 -8.65
CA GLY A 38 4.79 -2.02 -8.56
C GLY A 38 4.73 -2.82 -7.25
N LEU A 39 5.73 -3.68 -7.06
CA LEU A 39 5.91 -4.38 -5.79
C LEU A 39 6.41 -3.40 -4.72
N ARG A 40 5.71 -3.36 -3.57
CA ARG A 40 6.14 -2.56 -2.42
C ARG A 40 7.06 -3.38 -1.49
N PRO A 41 8.26 -2.90 -1.14
CA PRO A 41 9.17 -3.62 -0.24
C PRO A 41 8.66 -3.72 1.20
N THR A 42 7.72 -2.86 1.60
CA THR A 42 7.24 -2.74 2.99
C THR A 42 5.82 -2.20 3.05
N PHE A 43 5.05 -2.59 4.07
CA PHE A 43 3.71 -2.04 4.31
C PHE A 43 3.75 -0.56 4.67
N ALA A 44 4.88 -0.09 5.19
CA ALA A 44 5.06 1.32 5.55
C ALA A 44 4.91 2.27 4.36
N ASP A 45 5.10 1.80 3.12
CA ASP A 45 4.89 2.60 1.92
C ASP A 45 3.46 3.13 1.78
N ILE A 46 2.47 2.39 2.30
CA ILE A 46 1.08 2.86 2.38
C ILE A 46 1.00 4.06 3.32
N GLY A 47 1.62 3.95 4.50
CA GLY A 47 1.67 5.02 5.49
C GLY A 47 2.38 6.28 4.97
N GLU A 48 3.53 6.11 4.33
CA GLU A 48 4.27 7.24 3.74
C GLU A 48 3.50 7.91 2.59
N THR A 49 2.74 7.13 1.80
CA THR A 49 1.86 7.70 0.76
C THR A 49 0.70 8.50 1.36
N VAL A 50 0.15 8.06 2.50
CA VAL A 50 -0.89 8.80 3.22
C VAL A 50 -0.31 10.08 3.85
N ALA A 51 0.90 10.01 4.42
CA ALA A 51 1.57 11.19 4.99
C ALA A 51 1.84 12.25 3.91
N ASP A 52 2.38 11.84 2.76
CA ASP A 52 2.61 12.70 1.59
C ASP A 52 1.31 13.34 1.08
N HIS A 53 0.22 12.55 0.98
CA HIS A 53 -1.09 13.07 0.55
C HIS A 53 -1.67 14.14 1.49
N LEU A 54 -1.35 14.08 2.78
CA LEU A 54 -1.86 14.98 3.82
C LEU A 54 -0.89 16.12 4.17
N ASP A 55 0.22 16.26 3.44
CA ASP A 55 1.29 17.22 3.72
C ASP A 55 1.84 17.09 5.16
N LEU A 56 2.04 15.83 5.60
CA LEU A 56 2.65 15.49 6.88
C LEU A 56 4.11 15.08 6.71
N ALA A 57 4.88 15.18 7.80
CA ALA A 57 6.26 14.73 7.81
C ALA A 57 6.36 13.23 7.52
N ALA A 58 7.31 12.86 6.64
CA ALA A 58 7.60 11.46 6.33
C ALA A 58 8.08 10.71 7.58
N GLY A 59 7.67 9.45 7.68
CA GLY A 59 8.22 8.50 8.63
C GLY A 59 9.57 7.94 8.16
N ARG A 60 9.98 6.83 8.78
CA ARG A 60 11.35 6.29 8.67
C ARG A 60 11.48 4.99 7.89
N HIS A 61 10.36 4.35 7.54
CA HIS A 61 10.33 2.91 7.21
C HIS A 61 9.77 2.58 5.84
N GLY A 62 9.39 3.57 5.04
CA GLY A 62 8.84 3.36 3.71
C GLY A 62 9.17 4.50 2.75
N THR A 63 8.58 4.41 1.57
CA THR A 63 8.70 5.40 0.49
C THR A 63 7.32 5.63 -0.12
N SER A 64 6.86 6.89 -0.13
CA SER A 64 5.62 7.27 -0.81
C SER A 64 5.64 6.85 -2.28
N PHE A 65 4.49 6.38 -2.78
CA PHE A 65 4.24 6.14 -4.20
C PHE A 65 3.22 7.14 -4.79
N LEU A 66 2.92 8.22 -4.08
CA LEU A 66 1.92 9.20 -4.51
C LEU A 66 2.29 9.81 -5.88
N ALA A 67 3.58 10.12 -6.09
CA ALA A 67 4.08 10.67 -7.36
C ALA A 67 3.87 9.71 -8.56
N THR A 68 3.80 8.40 -8.33
CA THR A 68 3.57 7.40 -9.38
C THR A 68 2.11 7.37 -9.86
N ILE A 69 1.18 7.73 -8.98
CA ILE A 69 -0.28 7.71 -9.26
C ILE A 69 -0.89 9.11 -9.38
N GLY A 70 -0.09 10.14 -9.09
CA GLY A 70 -0.44 11.54 -9.24
C GLY A 70 -0.59 11.93 -10.72
N GLY A 71 -1.58 12.77 -11.00
CA GLY A 71 -1.70 13.49 -12.26
C GLY A 71 -1.52 14.97 -12.01
N HIS A 72 -0.86 15.67 -12.94
CA HIS A 72 -1.01 17.13 -13.03
C HIS A 72 -2.49 17.43 -13.26
N ALA A 73 -3.14 18.06 -12.28
CA ALA A 73 -4.31 18.88 -12.56
C ALA A 73 -3.82 20.22 -13.12
#